data_AF-Q94B12-F1
#
_entry.id   AF-Q94B12-F1
#
_cell.length_a   1.000
_cell.length_b   1.000
_cell.length_c   1.000
_cell.angle_alpha   90.00
_cell.angle_beta   90.00
_cell.angle_gamma   90.00
#
_symmetry.space_group_name_H-M   'P 1'
#
loop_
_entity.id
_entity.type
_entity.pdbx_description
1 polymer ?
#
loop_
_entity_poly.entity_id
_entity_poly.type
_entity_poly.pdbx_seq_one_letter_code
_entity_poly.pdbx_strand_id
1 'polypeptide(L)'
;AAWLHKATRNPTFLSYIQVNGQTLVADDSDNTFGWDNKHVGARILLSKAFLLQRVQSLHDYKGHADNFICSLVPGTPFSQAQYTPGGLLFKMSDSNMQYVTSTSFLLVTYAKYLTSAHKVVNCGGTIITPKRLRVIA
;
A
#
# COMPACT_ATOMS: atom_id res chain seq x y z
N ALA A 1 2.49 -14.68 6.40
CA ALA A 1 1.08 -15.11 6.54
C ALA A 1 0.15 -14.65 5.40
N ALA A 2 0.12 -13.36 5.02
CA ALA A 2 -0.84 -12.84 4.02
C ALA A 2 -0.87 -13.62 2.68
N TRP A 3 0.31 -13.88 2.09
CA TRP A 3 0.40 -14.65 0.84
C TRP A 3 -0.03 -16.12 1.00
N LEU A 4 0.28 -16.75 2.14
CA LEU A 4 -0.17 -18.11 2.44
C LEU A 4 -1.69 -18.19 2.59
N HIS A 5 -2.30 -17.21 3.27
CA HIS A 5 -3.76 -17.12 3.34
C HIS A 5 -4.38 -16.97 1.95
N LYS A 6 -3.81 -16.10 1.09
CA LYS A 6 -4.27 -15.94 -0.29
C LYS A 6 -4.20 -17.24 -1.10
N ALA A 7 -3.12 -17.99 -0.97
CA ALA A 7 -2.88 -19.21 -1.74
C ALA A 7 -3.73 -20.39 -1.25
N THR A 8 -3.84 -20.56 0.07
CA THR A 8 -4.41 -21.77 0.68
C THR A 8 -5.85 -21.59 1.16
N ARG A 9 -6.31 -20.34 1.36
CA ARG A 9 -7.54 -19.99 2.08
C ARG A 9 -7.62 -20.57 3.50
N ASN A 10 -6.49 -21.02 4.06
CA ASN A 10 -6.45 -21.57 5.41
C ASN A 10 -6.70 -20.45 6.44
N PRO A 11 -7.70 -20.59 7.34
CA PRO A 11 -8.06 -19.57 8.31
C PRO A 11 -6.97 -19.33 9.37
N THR A 12 -6.09 -20.30 9.61
CA THR A 12 -4.97 -20.16 10.57
C THR A 12 -4.07 -18.98 10.21
N PHE A 13 -3.81 -18.75 8.91
CA PHE A 13 -3.01 -17.61 8.48
C PHE A 13 -3.74 -16.27 8.66
N LEU A 14 -5.07 -16.25 8.51
CA LEU A 14 -5.86 -15.05 8.76
C LEU A 14 -5.86 -14.71 10.26
N SER A 15 -6.10 -15.72 11.11
CA SER A 15 -6.02 -15.59 12.57
C SER A 15 -4.64 -15.07 13.00
N TYR A 16 -3.57 -15.62 12.45
CA TYR A 16 -2.21 -15.14 12.71
C TYR A 16 -2.04 -13.65 12.36
N ILE A 17 -2.58 -13.20 11.22
CA ILE A 17 -2.52 -11.79 10.79
C ILE A 17 -3.32 -10.90 11.73
N GLN A 18 -4.51 -11.34 12.18
CA GLN A 18 -5.33 -10.54 13.08
C GLN A 18 -4.68 -10.38 14.46
N VAL A 19 -4.06 -11.44 14.98
CA VAL A 19 -3.43 -11.42 16.31
C VAL A 19 -2.09 -10.69 16.29
N ASN A 20 -1.26 -10.91 15.26
CA ASN A 20 0.13 -10.42 15.25
C ASN A 20 0.34 -9.24 14.32
N GLY A 21 -0.61 -8.96 13.42
CA GLY A 21 -0.44 -7.97 12.37
C GLY A 21 -0.29 -6.54 12.89
N GLN A 22 -0.95 -6.16 13.97
CA GLN A 22 -0.73 -4.85 14.56
C GLN A 22 0.63 -4.79 15.28
N THR A 23 0.94 -5.72 16.17
CA THR A 23 2.20 -5.69 16.94
C THR A 23 3.46 -5.81 16.08
N LEU A 24 3.41 -6.62 15.01
CA LEU A 24 4.59 -6.88 14.15
C LEU A 24 4.66 -5.98 12.92
N VAL A 25 3.59 -5.23 12.60
CA VAL A 25 3.50 -4.45 11.35
C VAL A 25 3.01 -3.01 11.56
N ALA A 26 2.43 -2.62 12.70
CA ALA A 26 1.84 -1.29 12.86
C ALA A 26 2.86 -0.16 13.09
N ASP A 27 4.03 -0.47 13.64
CA ASP A 27 5.03 0.57 14.01
C ASP A 27 5.95 0.98 12.86
N ASP A 28 5.90 0.27 11.73
CA ASP A 28 6.81 0.57 10.63
C ASP A 28 6.25 1.71 9.78
N SER A 29 6.65 2.93 10.16
CA SER A 29 6.54 4.17 9.36
C SER A 29 7.31 4.07 8.04
N ASP A 30 8.08 3.00 7.84
CA ASP A 30 8.77 2.73 6.61
C ASP A 30 7.80 2.38 5.46
N ASN A 31 7.56 3.40 4.63
CA ASN A 31 6.79 3.31 3.39
C ASN A 31 7.68 2.83 2.23
N THR A 32 8.51 1.80 2.46
CA THR A 32 9.39 1.22 1.44
C THR A 32 8.96 -0.22 1.14
N PHE A 33 8.99 -0.57 -0.14
CA PHE A 33 8.77 -1.94 -0.58
C PHE A 33 9.99 -2.46 -1.34
N GLY A 34 10.57 -3.54 -0.83
CA GLY A 34 11.79 -4.13 -1.36
C GLY A 34 12.09 -5.52 -0.80
N TRP A 35 13.32 -5.97 -1.04
CA TRP A 35 13.79 -7.29 -0.59
C TRP A 35 13.85 -7.40 0.93
N ASP A 36 14.09 -6.30 1.63
CA ASP A 36 14.12 -6.24 3.09
C ASP A 36 12.69 -6.05 3.62
N ASN A 37 12.07 -4.91 3.32
CA ASN A 37 10.72 -4.57 3.78
C ASN A 37 9.59 -4.99 2.80
N LYS A 38 8.67 -5.83 3.29
CA LYS A 38 7.51 -6.34 2.52
C LYS A 38 6.16 -5.87 3.08
N HIS A 39 6.17 -5.06 4.12
CA HIS A 39 4.97 -4.70 4.88
C HIS A 39 3.97 -3.93 4.02
N VAL A 40 4.41 -2.97 3.21
CA VAL A 40 3.54 -2.23 2.27
C VAL A 40 2.83 -3.18 1.30
N GLY A 41 3.57 -4.11 0.69
CA GLY A 41 2.99 -5.10 -0.22
C GLY A 41 1.97 -6.00 0.46
N ALA A 42 2.22 -6.39 1.71
CA ALA A 42 1.26 -7.16 2.51
C ALA A 42 0.02 -6.33 2.88
N ARG A 43 0.18 -5.07 3.29
CA ARG A 43 -0.92 -4.14 3.61
C ARG A 43 -1.83 -3.93 2.40
N ILE A 44 -1.26 -3.71 1.20
CA ILE A 44 -2.02 -3.61 -0.06
C ILE A 44 -2.73 -4.93 -0.41
N LEU A 45 -2.09 -6.08 -0.19
CA LEU A 45 -2.76 -7.36 -0.43
C LEU A 45 -3.95 -7.57 0.53
N LEU A 46 -3.80 -7.23 1.80
CA LEU A 46 -4.85 -7.41 2.81
C LEU A 46 -5.98 -6.40 2.67
N SER A 47 -5.68 -5.19 2.20
CA SER A 47 -6.72 -4.20 1.86
C SER A 47 -7.64 -4.71 0.75
N LYS A 48 -7.15 -5.54 -0.19
CA LYS A 48 -8.00 -6.23 -1.17
C LYS A 48 -9.03 -7.14 -0.50
N ALA A 49 -8.62 -7.90 0.51
CA ALA A 49 -9.50 -8.84 1.22
C ALA A 49 -10.63 -8.08 1.94
N PHE A 50 -10.32 -6.94 2.54
CA PHE A 50 -11.33 -6.04 3.06
C PHE A 50 -12.23 -5.45 1.95
N LEU A 51 -11.64 -4.79 0.96
CA LEU A 51 -12.35 -4.03 -0.07
C LEU A 51 -13.26 -4.89 -0.97
N LEU A 52 -12.80 -6.08 -1.36
CA LEU A 52 -13.46 -6.90 -2.37
C LEU A 52 -14.03 -8.21 -1.81
N GLN A 53 -13.44 -8.75 -0.75
CA GLN A 53 -13.89 -10.02 -0.14
C GLN A 53 -14.67 -9.81 1.16
N ARG A 54 -14.86 -8.54 1.57
CA ARG A 54 -15.65 -8.12 2.74
C ARG A 54 -15.19 -8.76 4.05
N VAL A 55 -13.88 -9.03 4.18
CA VAL A 55 -13.29 -9.50 5.44
C VAL A 55 -13.14 -8.30 6.38
N GLN A 56 -14.19 -8.03 7.16
CA GLN A 56 -14.30 -6.80 7.96
C GLN A 56 -13.17 -6.64 8.99
N SER A 57 -12.65 -7.74 9.52
CA SER A 57 -11.55 -7.71 10.48
C SER A 57 -10.23 -7.15 9.92
N LEU A 58 -10.12 -7.01 8.60
CA LEU A 58 -8.94 -6.45 7.92
C LEU A 58 -9.11 -4.97 7.52
N HIS A 59 -10.12 -4.27 8.06
CA HIS A 59 -10.43 -2.89 7.68
C HIS A 59 -9.24 -1.91 7.83
N ASP A 60 -8.43 -2.06 8.89
CA ASP A 60 -7.25 -1.23 9.15
C ASP A 60 -6.24 -1.26 8.00
N TYR A 61 -6.14 -2.38 7.28
CA TYR A 61 -5.19 -2.51 6.17
C TYR A 61 -5.53 -1.60 4.98
N LYS A 62 -6.78 -1.16 4.84
CA LYS A 62 -7.10 -0.07 3.91
C LYS A 62 -6.46 1.24 4.37
N GLY A 63 -6.57 1.59 5.65
CA GLY A 63 -5.94 2.78 6.21
C GLY A 63 -4.42 2.76 6.03
N HIS A 64 -3.79 1.62 6.29
CA HIS A 64 -2.35 1.45 6.06
C HIS A 64 -1.96 1.57 4.58
N ALA A 65 -2.76 1.03 3.65
CA ALA A 65 -2.52 1.19 2.22
C ALA A 65 -2.73 2.65 1.76
N ASP A 66 -3.76 3.32 2.26
CA ASP A 66 -4.02 4.74 2.02
C ASP A 66 -2.87 5.62 2.52
N ASN A 67 -2.34 5.35 3.72
CA ASN A 67 -1.21 6.10 4.27
C ASN A 67 0.04 5.99 3.39
N PHE A 68 0.32 4.80 2.86
CA PHE A 68 1.41 4.61 1.89
C PHE A 68 1.19 5.47 0.63
N ILE A 69 -0.02 5.47 0.06
CA ILE A 69 -0.37 6.35 -1.07
C ILE A 69 -0.14 7.82 -0.71
N CYS A 70 -0.63 8.26 0.45
CA CYS A 70 -0.52 9.65 0.87
C CYS A 70 0.94 10.06 1.11
N SER A 71 1.80 9.15 1.53
CA SER A 71 3.24 9.44 1.65
C SER A 71 3.93 9.69 0.31
N LEU A 72 3.37 9.17 -0.78
CA LEU A 72 3.94 9.28 -2.12
C LEU A 72 3.41 10.47 -2.92
N VAL A 73 2.21 10.98 -2.61
CA VAL A 73 1.58 12.02 -3.44
C VAL A 73 2.13 13.41 -3.05
N PRO A 74 2.81 14.11 -3.97
CA PRO A 74 3.33 15.45 -3.69
C PRO A 74 2.22 16.44 -3.32
N GLY A 75 2.53 17.33 -2.38
CA GLY A 75 1.62 18.39 -1.94
C GLY A 75 0.52 17.96 -0.96
N THR A 76 0.55 16.72 -0.47
CA THR A 76 -0.30 16.30 0.65
C THR A 76 0.40 16.54 1.99
N PRO A 77 -0.34 16.74 3.11
CA PRO A 77 0.26 16.95 4.44
C PRO A 77 1.13 15.78 4.93
N PHE A 78 0.95 14.60 4.33
CA PHE A 78 1.64 13.37 4.70
C PHE A 78 2.77 12.99 3.74
N SER A 79 3.01 13.81 2.70
CA SER A 79 4.01 13.53 1.68
C SER A 79 5.40 13.45 2.28
N GLN A 80 6.07 12.33 2.08
CA GLN A 80 7.47 12.09 2.48
C GLN A 80 8.36 11.76 1.27
N ALA A 81 7.76 11.50 0.10
CA ALA A 81 8.47 11.17 -1.11
C ALA A 81 9.26 12.35 -1.68
N GLN A 82 10.46 12.04 -2.18
CA GLN A 82 11.28 12.96 -2.95
C GLN A 82 11.18 12.59 -4.43
N TYR A 83 11.26 13.60 -5.29
CA TYR A 83 11.21 13.42 -6.74
C TYR A 83 12.36 14.18 -7.39
N THR A 84 12.94 13.61 -8.44
CA THR A 84 13.92 14.32 -9.27
C THR A 84 13.25 15.46 -10.03
N PRO A 85 14.00 16.43 -10.59
CA PRO A 85 13.43 17.49 -11.42
C PRO A 85 12.61 16.98 -12.61
N GLY A 86 12.90 15.76 -13.10
CA GLY A 86 12.15 15.09 -14.17
C GLY A 86 10.91 14.32 -13.69
N GLY A 87 10.57 14.37 -12.40
CA GLY A 87 9.39 13.70 -11.85
C GLY A 87 9.57 12.22 -11.51
N LEU A 88 10.81 11.70 -11.51
CA LEU A 88 11.09 10.33 -11.09
C LEU A 88 11.10 10.24 -9.56
N LEU A 89 10.39 9.26 -8.97
CA LEU A 89 10.49 8.99 -7.53
C LEU A 89 11.96 8.74 -7.15
N PHE A 90 12.46 9.44 -6.14
CA PHE A 90 13.80 9.26 -5.60
C PHE A 90 13.68 8.78 -4.15
N LYS A 91 14.14 7.56 -3.89
CA LYS A 91 14.08 6.94 -2.57
C LYS A 91 15.46 6.79 -1.95
N MET A 92 16.42 6.25 -2.71
CA MET A 92 17.81 6.04 -2.28
C MET A 92 18.72 6.12 -3.50
N SER A 93 20.00 6.50 -3.31
CA SER A 93 20.99 6.63 -4.39
C SER A 93 21.28 5.31 -5.08
N ASP A 94 21.40 4.22 -4.31
CA ASP A 94 21.74 2.92 -4.84
C ASP A 94 20.50 2.21 -5.39
N SER A 95 20.56 1.83 -6.67
CA SER A 95 19.51 1.05 -7.32
C SER A 95 18.10 1.67 -7.22
N ASN A 96 17.98 3.01 -7.29
CA ASN A 96 16.70 3.72 -7.14
C ASN A 96 15.55 3.15 -8.00
N MET A 97 15.87 2.65 -9.20
CA MET A 97 14.90 2.06 -10.11
C MET A 97 14.18 0.84 -9.54
N GLN A 98 14.77 0.12 -8.58
CA GLN A 98 14.09 -0.97 -7.87
C GLN A 98 12.90 -0.42 -7.06
N TYR A 99 13.09 0.71 -6.36
CA TYR A 99 12.03 1.36 -5.59
C TYR A 99 11.00 2.03 -6.48
N VAL A 100 11.44 2.66 -7.59
CA VAL A 100 10.53 3.26 -8.58
C VAL A 100 9.59 2.19 -9.13
N THR A 101 10.14 1.09 -9.65
CA THR A 101 9.36 0.05 -10.32
C THR A 101 8.46 -0.71 -9.34
N SER A 102 8.97 -1.02 -8.13
CA SER A 102 8.19 -1.70 -7.11
C SER A 102 7.05 -0.84 -6.58
N THR A 103 7.28 0.46 -6.38
CA THR A 103 6.24 1.44 -6.01
C THR A 103 5.20 1.56 -7.10
N SER A 104 5.61 1.71 -8.36
CA SER A 104 4.70 1.82 -9.50
C SER A 104 3.78 0.60 -9.61
N PHE A 105 4.33 -0.61 -9.42
CA PHE A 105 3.55 -1.85 -9.36
C PHE A 105 2.49 -1.82 -8.24
N LEU A 106 2.86 -1.36 -7.05
CA LEU A 106 1.94 -1.25 -5.92
C LEU A 106 0.85 -0.19 -6.16
N LEU A 107 1.19 0.96 -6.73
CA LEU A 107 0.25 2.02 -7.09
C LEU A 107 -0.81 1.52 -8.08
N VAL A 108 -0.40 0.88 -9.18
CA VAL A 108 -1.32 0.31 -10.17
C VAL A 108 -2.18 -0.81 -9.56
N THR A 109 -1.57 -1.65 -8.72
CA THR A 109 -2.28 -2.74 -8.03
C THR A 109 -3.37 -2.19 -7.12
N TYR A 110 -3.06 -1.18 -6.30
CA TYR A 110 -4.03 -0.59 -5.40
C TYR A 110 -5.11 0.20 -6.15
N ALA A 111 -4.74 0.92 -7.22
CA ALA A 111 -5.71 1.57 -8.11
C ALA A 111 -6.73 0.56 -8.68
N LYS A 112 -6.30 -0.65 -9.03
CA LYS A 112 -7.21 -1.73 -9.47
C LYS A 112 -8.20 -2.11 -8.37
N TYR A 113 -7.73 -2.29 -7.13
CA TYR A 113 -8.62 -2.64 -6.02
C TYR A 113 -9.64 -1.55 -5.71
N LEU A 114 -9.19 -0.29 -5.66
CA LEU A 114 -10.06 0.86 -5.44
C LEU A 114 -11.09 1.02 -6.56
N THR A 115 -10.70 0.78 -7.81
CA THR A 115 -11.64 0.80 -8.96
C THR A 115 -12.73 -0.25 -8.78
N SER A 116 -12.36 -1.51 -8.51
CA SER A 116 -13.34 -2.59 -8.30
C SER A 116 -14.25 -2.35 -7.09
N ALA A 117 -13.74 -1.70 -6.04
CA ALA A 117 -14.48 -1.40 -4.83
C ALA A 117 -15.29 -0.09 -4.90
N HIS A 118 -15.16 0.69 -5.98
CA HIS A 118 -15.72 2.05 -6.10
C HIS A 118 -15.31 2.96 -4.91
N LYS A 119 -14.01 2.92 -4.55
CA LYS A 119 -13.43 3.70 -3.45
C LYS A 119 -12.34 4.66 -3.93
N VAL A 120 -12.00 5.62 -3.07
CA VAL A 120 -10.92 6.58 -3.25
C VAL A 120 -10.03 6.61 -2.00
N VAL A 121 -8.87 7.27 -2.11
CA VAL A 121 -7.98 7.58 -0.99
C VAL A 121 -8.19 9.03 -0.58
N ASN A 122 -8.22 9.30 0.73
CA ASN A 122 -8.27 10.66 1.27
C ASN A 122 -6.98 10.95 2.04
N CYS A 123 -6.18 11.88 1.52
CA CYS A 123 -4.90 12.30 2.10
C CYS A 123 -5.06 13.66 2.78
N GLY A 124 -5.81 13.71 3.89
CA GLY A 124 -5.96 14.92 4.70
C GLY A 124 -6.71 16.04 3.97
N GLY A 125 -7.79 15.70 3.27
CA GLY A 125 -8.59 16.63 2.47
C GLY A 125 -8.31 16.57 0.97
N THR A 126 -7.18 15.98 0.56
CA THR A 126 -6.89 15.72 -0.86
C THR A 126 -7.43 14.36 -1.29
N ILE A 127 -8.37 14.34 -2.23
CA ILE A 127 -8.90 13.09 -2.79
C ILE A 127 -7.99 12.59 -3.92
N ILE A 128 -7.53 11.34 -3.80
CA ILE A 128 -6.76 10.65 -4.83
C ILE A 128 -7.62 9.55 -5.43
N THR A 129 -7.96 9.72 -6.72
CA THR A 129 -8.77 8.76 -7.48
C THR A 129 -7.91 7.62 -8.03
N PRO A 130 -8.50 6.46 -8.35
CA PRO A 130 -7.78 5.38 -9.03
C PRO A 130 -7.16 5.80 -10.37
N LYS A 131 -7.76 6.77 -11.08
CA LYS A 131 -7.20 7.33 -12.30
C LYS A 131 -5.93 8.14 -12.00
N ARG A 132 -5.96 8.99 -10.97
CA ARG A 132 -4.80 9.78 -10.55
C ARG A 132 -3.64 8.89 -10.10
N LEU A 133 -3.91 7.80 -9.38
CA LEU A 133 -2.88 6.83 -8.99
C LEU A 133 -2.14 6.24 -10.19
N ARG A 134 -2.84 5.91 -11.28
CA ARG A 134 -2.21 5.36 -12.49
C ARG A 134 -1.40 6.38 -13.30
N VAL A 135 -1.62 7.67 -13.07
CA VAL A 135 -0.84 8.75 -13.69
C VAL A 135 0.46 8.98 -12.92
N ILE A 136 0.45 8.73 -11.60
CA ILE A 136 1.63 8.85 -10.73
C ILE A 136 2.54 7.61 -10.87
N ALA A 137 1.94 6.44 -11.10
CA ALA A 137 2.64 5.17 -11.30
C ALA A 137 3.30 5.09 -12.69
#